data_AF-A0A0B7APB2-F1
#
_entry.id   AF-A0A0B7APB2-F1
#
_cell.length_a   1.000
_cell.length_b   1.000
_cell.length_c   1.000
_cell.angle_alpha   90.00
_cell.angle_beta   90.00
_cell.angle_gamma   90.00
#
_symmetry.space_group_name_H-M   'P 1'
#
loop_
_entity.id
_entity.type
_entity.pdbx_description
1 polymer ?
#
loop_
_entity_poly.entity_id
_entity_poly.type
_entity_poly.pdbx_seq_one_letter_code
_entity_poly.pdbx_strand_id
1 'polypeptide(L)'
;EVQDIQSVLESCPEADELRHFPGPLTRIHTHKKDVLLHCQQKARACAENINMVDRESALLIWRFLELLIKQNGSVVGTDLADLLLEGHEPLTHEFTNSEVHDIVPRGNSETRHRASASPDIRISSERTIINSAADTEREKWIDRFRSLLLYGHKKDALECAMKNNLWGHALFLASKMDSRTHANVMTRFANGAIQMNDPLQTLYQLMSGRQPAAVTCVVDERWGDWRPHLAMILSNQTSRPDIDRKSITTLGDTLAAKGYLHASHFCYLMAQVNFGSYIRKTSKLVLIGSSHNSPLQEFAVNDAIQCTEVYEYAQSLGNPAFCLPHFQ
;
A
#
# COMPACT_ATOMS: atom_id res chain seq x y z
N GLU A 1 16.50 21.26 -49.88
CA GLU A 1 15.10 20.98 -50.30
C GLU A 1 14.16 21.62 -49.30
N VAL A 2 13.08 22.25 -49.78
CA VAL A 2 11.96 22.67 -48.94
C VAL A 2 10.90 21.59 -49.13
N GLN A 3 10.69 20.77 -48.10
CA GLN A 3 9.65 19.74 -48.09
C GLN A 3 8.47 20.25 -47.25
N ASP A 4 7.26 19.82 -47.62
CA ASP A 4 6.07 20.07 -46.83
C ASP A 4 6.16 19.33 -45.49
N ILE A 5 5.84 20.00 -44.39
CA ILE A 5 5.91 19.40 -43.05
C ILE A 5 4.95 18.22 -42.95
N GLN A 6 3.80 18.28 -43.63
CA GLN A 6 2.81 17.22 -43.58
C GLN A 6 3.33 15.91 -44.20
N SER A 7 4.06 15.98 -45.31
CA SER A 7 4.63 14.79 -45.95
C SER A 7 5.75 14.17 -45.13
N VAL A 8 6.49 14.97 -44.35
CA VAL A 8 7.49 14.47 -43.40
C VAL A 8 6.79 13.77 -42.22
N LEU A 9 5.73 14.36 -41.67
CA LEU A 9 4.99 13.82 -40.52
C LEU A 9 4.22 12.52 -40.83
N GLU A 10 3.78 12.30 -42.06
CA GLU A 10 3.13 11.04 -42.46
C GLU A 10 4.02 9.80 -42.32
N SER A 11 5.34 9.99 -42.27
CA SER A 11 6.31 8.91 -42.03
C SER A 11 6.75 8.78 -40.57
N CYS A 12 6.25 9.65 -39.69
CA CYS A 12 6.68 9.77 -38.30
C CYS A 12 5.71 9.02 -37.36
N PRO A 13 6.12 7.94 -36.69
CA PRO A 13 5.24 7.16 -35.81
C PRO A 13 4.67 8.00 -34.65
N GLU A 14 5.45 8.95 -34.13
CA GLU A 14 5.01 9.87 -33.07
C GLU A 14 3.87 10.79 -33.53
N ALA A 15 3.83 11.14 -34.83
CA ALA A 15 2.73 11.93 -35.37
C ALA A 15 1.44 11.11 -35.47
N ASP A 16 1.56 9.82 -35.82
CA ASP A 16 0.41 8.91 -35.84
C ASP A 16 -0.13 8.64 -34.44
N GLU A 17 0.71 8.51 -33.41
CA GLU A 17 0.27 8.41 -32.02
C GLU A 17 -0.55 9.62 -31.58
N LEU A 18 -0.14 10.84 -31.95
CA LEU A 18 -0.86 12.07 -31.65
C LEU A 18 -2.22 12.13 -32.36
N ARG A 19 -2.32 11.61 -33.59
CA ARG A 19 -3.59 11.55 -34.34
C ARG A 19 -4.62 10.61 -33.70
N HIS A 20 -4.16 9.53 -33.06
CA HIS A 20 -5.04 8.56 -32.39
C HIS A 20 -5.46 8.99 -30.98
N PHE A 21 -4.81 10.00 -30.41
CA PHE A 21 -5.14 10.52 -29.09
C PHE A 21 -6.46 11.30 -29.12
N PRO A 22 -7.43 11.04 -28.21
CA PRO A 22 -8.76 11.67 -28.23
C PRO A 22 -8.77 13.12 -27.68
N GLY A 23 -7.68 13.86 -27.85
CA GLY A 23 -7.45 15.20 -27.27
C GLY A 23 -7.62 16.37 -28.25
N PRO A 24 -7.60 17.62 -27.76
CA PRO A 24 -7.38 18.04 -26.37
C PRO A 24 -8.54 17.66 -25.45
N LEU A 25 -8.23 17.08 -24.29
CA LEU A 25 -9.21 16.52 -23.37
C LEU A 25 -9.95 17.63 -22.62
N THR A 26 -11.24 17.81 -22.92
CA THR A 26 -12.09 18.80 -22.26
C THR A 26 -13.38 18.17 -21.75
N ARG A 27 -13.90 18.67 -20.62
CA ARG A 27 -15.14 18.15 -20.03
C ARG A 27 -16.37 18.30 -20.92
N ILE A 28 -16.34 19.26 -21.84
CA ILE A 28 -17.49 19.62 -22.68
C ILE A 28 -17.54 18.75 -23.94
N HIS A 29 -16.39 18.52 -24.58
CA HIS A 29 -16.35 17.90 -25.91
C HIS A 29 -15.81 16.46 -25.90
N THR A 30 -15.06 16.06 -24.88
CA THR A 30 -14.43 14.74 -24.83
C THR A 30 -15.36 13.73 -24.16
N HIS A 31 -15.72 12.67 -24.90
CA HIS A 31 -16.48 11.56 -24.35
C HIS A 31 -15.60 10.69 -23.46
N LYS A 32 -16.07 10.43 -22.23
CA LYS A 32 -15.37 9.56 -21.26
C LYS A 32 -15.01 8.19 -21.82
N LYS A 33 -15.88 7.63 -22.67
CA LYS A 33 -15.67 6.29 -23.27
C LYS A 33 -14.39 6.23 -24.11
N ASP A 34 -14.07 7.29 -24.84
CA ASP A 34 -12.90 7.33 -25.71
C ASP A 34 -11.61 7.41 -24.89
N VAL A 35 -11.62 8.21 -23.82
CA VAL A 35 -10.50 8.30 -22.87
C VAL A 35 -10.30 6.98 -22.12
N LEU A 36 -11.38 6.32 -21.71
CA LEU A 36 -11.32 4.98 -21.08
C LEU A 36 -10.74 3.94 -22.03
N LEU A 37 -11.16 3.94 -23.30
CA LEU A 37 -10.64 3.03 -24.31
C LEU A 37 -9.14 3.28 -24.54
N HIS A 38 -8.72 4.54 -24.61
CA HIS A 38 -7.32 4.91 -24.72
C HIS A 38 -6.50 4.41 -23.51
N CYS A 39 -6.97 4.62 -22.28
CA CYS A 39 -6.32 4.11 -21.07
C CYS A 39 -6.17 2.58 -21.09
N GLN A 40 -7.21 1.87 -21.53
CA GLN A 40 -7.18 0.40 -21.64
C GLN A 40 -6.19 -0.08 -22.69
N GLN A 41 -6.08 0.61 -23.83
CA GLN A 41 -5.09 0.30 -24.87
C GLN A 41 -3.67 0.52 -24.34
N LYS A 42 -3.41 1.67 -23.69
CA LYS A 42 -2.09 1.97 -23.09
C LYS A 42 -1.74 0.98 -21.97
N ALA A 43 -2.69 0.62 -21.11
CA ALA A 43 -2.47 -0.40 -20.08
C ALA A 43 -2.06 -1.76 -20.68
N ARG A 44 -2.70 -2.19 -21.78
CA ARG A 44 -2.32 -3.42 -22.50
C ARG A 44 -0.93 -3.30 -23.12
N ALA A 45 -0.62 -2.18 -23.76
CA ALA A 45 0.70 -1.94 -24.35
C ALA A 45 1.82 -1.98 -23.28
N CYS A 46 1.58 -1.42 -22.09
CA CYS A 46 2.51 -1.55 -20.96
C CYS A 46 2.69 -3.00 -20.51
N ALA A 47 1.62 -3.81 -20.47
CA ALA A 47 1.69 -5.23 -20.12
C ALA A 47 2.57 -6.03 -21.10
N GLU A 48 2.44 -5.72 -22.39
CA GLU A 48 3.12 -6.41 -23.49
C GLU A 48 4.58 -5.95 -23.66
N ASN A 49 4.97 -4.79 -23.14
CA ASN A 49 6.34 -4.28 -23.24
C ASN A 49 7.28 -4.93 -22.20
N ILE A 50 7.88 -6.05 -22.58
CA ILE A 50 8.80 -6.84 -21.74
C ILE A 50 10.10 -6.08 -21.42
N ASN A 51 10.49 -5.10 -22.24
CA ASN A 51 11.74 -4.35 -22.04
C ASN A 51 11.64 -3.24 -20.99
N MET A 52 10.42 -2.91 -20.56
CA MET A 52 10.19 -1.88 -19.54
C MET A 52 10.43 -2.45 -18.14
N VAL A 53 11.42 -1.90 -17.42
CA VAL A 53 11.82 -2.35 -16.07
C VAL A 53 10.64 -2.35 -15.09
N ASP A 54 9.84 -1.28 -15.08
CA ASP A 54 8.74 -1.07 -14.13
C ASP A 54 7.37 -1.16 -14.83
N ARG A 55 7.21 -2.17 -15.71
CA ARG A 55 6.03 -2.32 -16.58
C ARG A 55 4.71 -2.44 -15.83
N GLU A 56 4.71 -3.12 -14.70
CA GLU A 56 3.49 -3.36 -13.93
C GLU A 56 3.03 -2.09 -13.23
N SER A 57 3.96 -1.26 -12.75
CA SER A 57 3.61 0.04 -12.17
C SER A 57 3.22 1.04 -13.25
N ALA A 58 3.77 0.92 -14.47
CA ALA A 58 3.31 1.70 -15.61
C ALA A 58 1.86 1.35 -15.98
N LEU A 59 1.54 0.05 -16.03
CA LEU A 59 0.17 -0.44 -16.20
C LEU A 59 -0.75 0.07 -15.07
N LEU A 60 -0.28 0.02 -13.82
CA LEU A 60 -1.02 0.47 -12.65
C LEU A 60 -1.43 1.94 -12.75
N ILE A 61 -0.56 2.82 -13.26
CA ILE A 61 -0.91 4.22 -13.51
C ILE A 61 -2.10 4.32 -14.47
N TRP A 62 -2.09 3.60 -15.59
CA TRP A 62 -3.19 3.63 -16.56
C TRP A 62 -4.49 3.06 -15.98
N ARG A 63 -4.41 2.02 -15.16
CA ARG A 63 -5.57 1.47 -14.44
C ARG A 63 -6.11 2.44 -13.39
N PHE A 64 -5.24 3.18 -12.73
CA PHE A 64 -5.65 4.25 -11.82
C PHE A 64 -6.35 5.40 -12.55
N LEU A 65 -5.86 5.80 -13.73
CA LEU A 65 -6.55 6.79 -14.57
C LEU A 65 -7.94 6.29 -15.01
N GLU A 66 -8.04 5.01 -15.39
CA GLU A 66 -9.32 4.37 -15.70
C GLU A 66 -10.29 4.44 -14.50
N LEU A 67 -9.80 4.12 -13.29
CA LEU A 67 -10.57 4.18 -12.05
C LEU A 67 -11.04 5.61 -11.75
N LEU A 68 -10.16 6.61 -11.84
CA LEU A 68 -10.51 8.02 -11.65
C LEU A 68 -11.61 8.46 -12.63
N ILE A 69 -11.49 8.12 -13.91
CA ILE A 69 -12.49 8.53 -14.91
C ILE A 69 -13.84 7.88 -14.63
N LYS A 70 -13.85 6.59 -14.27
CA LYS A 70 -15.09 5.85 -13.90
C LYS A 70 -15.76 6.45 -12.67
N GLN A 71 -14.98 6.88 -11.69
CA GLN A 71 -15.47 7.46 -10.43
C GLN A 71 -15.53 9.00 -10.44
N ASN A 72 -15.49 9.63 -11.62
CA ASN A 72 -15.61 11.08 -11.78
C ASN A 72 -14.58 11.88 -10.94
N GLY A 73 -13.33 11.43 -10.89
CA GLY A 73 -12.23 12.09 -10.19
C GLY A 73 -12.20 11.89 -8.67
N SER A 74 -13.16 11.15 -8.09
CA SER A 74 -13.23 10.90 -6.65
C SER A 74 -13.04 9.42 -6.35
N VAL A 75 -11.88 9.06 -5.81
CA VAL A 75 -11.53 7.68 -5.38
C VAL A 75 -11.26 7.65 -3.87
N VAL A 76 -11.68 6.58 -3.21
CA VAL A 76 -11.37 6.37 -1.78
C VAL A 76 -10.22 5.38 -1.60
N GLY A 77 -9.62 5.38 -0.41
CA GLY A 77 -8.47 4.54 -0.08
C GLY A 77 -8.70 3.04 -0.27
N THR A 78 -9.93 2.56 -0.09
CA THR A 78 -10.30 1.16 -0.32
C THR A 78 -10.27 0.80 -1.80
N ASP A 79 -10.78 1.65 -2.69
CA ASP A 79 -10.73 1.41 -4.14
C ASP A 79 -9.28 1.36 -4.65
N LEU A 80 -8.42 2.19 -4.07
CA LEU A 80 -6.99 2.21 -4.38
C LEU A 80 -6.26 0.98 -3.84
N ALA A 81 -6.67 0.46 -2.69
CA ALA A 81 -6.14 -0.78 -2.14
C ALA A 81 -6.54 -1.98 -3.02
N ASP A 82 -7.80 -2.05 -3.46
CA ASP A 82 -8.26 -3.09 -4.38
C ASP A 82 -7.44 -3.07 -5.69
N LEU A 83 -7.22 -1.87 -6.24
CA LEU A 83 -6.40 -1.71 -7.44
C LEU A 83 -4.93 -2.12 -7.24
N LEU A 84 -4.33 -1.78 -6.08
CA LEU A 84 -2.93 -2.11 -5.77
C LEU A 84 -2.72 -3.61 -5.57
N LEU A 85 -3.71 -4.29 -5.00
CA LEU A 85 -3.64 -5.70 -4.63
C LEU A 85 -4.11 -6.64 -5.74
N GLU A 86 -4.70 -6.14 -6.82
CA GLU A 86 -5.11 -6.95 -7.96
C GLU A 86 -3.93 -7.74 -8.54
N GLY A 87 -3.90 -9.06 -8.30
CA GLY A 87 -2.81 -9.96 -8.71
C GLY A 87 -1.57 -9.93 -7.80
N HIS A 88 -1.58 -9.13 -6.74
CA HIS A 88 -0.47 -8.91 -5.79
C HIS A 88 -0.94 -9.13 -4.34
N GLU A 89 -1.96 -9.97 -4.15
CA GLU A 89 -2.48 -10.27 -2.82
C GLU A 89 -1.41 -10.98 -1.99
N PRO A 90 -0.98 -10.40 -0.85
CA PRO A 90 -0.06 -11.08 0.05
C PRO A 90 -0.68 -12.39 0.52
N LEU A 91 -0.01 -13.53 0.30
CA LEU A 91 -0.49 -14.80 0.83
C LEU A 91 -0.27 -14.77 2.34
N THR A 92 -1.31 -14.97 3.14
CA THR A 92 -1.20 -14.95 4.61
C THR A 92 -0.13 -15.91 5.16
N HIS A 93 0.18 -16.98 4.43
CA HIS A 93 1.25 -17.92 4.79
C HIS A 93 2.67 -17.32 4.72
N GLU A 94 2.86 -16.23 3.96
CA GLU A 94 4.14 -15.55 3.79
C GLU A 94 4.57 -14.79 5.06
N PHE A 95 3.61 -14.47 5.93
CA PHE A 95 3.84 -13.73 7.18
C PHE A 95 3.64 -14.59 8.43
N THR A 96 3.08 -15.80 8.29
CA THR A 96 2.95 -16.74 9.40
C THR A 96 4.31 -17.38 9.70
N ASN A 97 5.02 -16.85 10.68
CA ASN A 97 5.94 -17.69 11.45
C ASN A 97 5.12 -18.72 12.22
N SER A 98 5.52 -20.00 12.17
CA SER A 98 5.00 -21.13 12.96
C SER A 98 5.11 -20.96 14.50
N GLU A 99 5.40 -19.76 14.99
CA GLU A 99 5.61 -19.44 16.42
C GLU A 99 4.62 -18.42 16.98
N VAL A 100 3.72 -17.86 16.18
CA VAL A 100 2.61 -17.06 16.71
C VAL A 100 1.49 -18.02 17.11
N HIS A 101 1.54 -18.48 18.36
CA HIS A 101 0.46 -19.23 18.98
C HIS A 101 -0.89 -18.52 18.73
N ASP A 102 -1.78 -19.21 18.00
CA ASP A 102 -3.15 -18.80 17.75
C ASP A 102 -3.85 -18.35 19.04
N ILE A 103 -4.14 -17.05 19.15
CA ILE A 103 -5.01 -16.48 20.19
C ILE A 103 -6.41 -16.33 19.62
N VAL A 104 -7.02 -17.39 19.09
CA VAL A 104 -8.48 -17.49 18.96
C VAL A 104 -8.87 -18.97 19.03
N PRO A 105 -9.68 -19.41 20.01
CA PRO A 105 -10.31 -20.72 19.91
C PRO A 105 -11.32 -20.66 18.78
N ARG A 106 -10.93 -21.23 17.63
CA ARG A 106 -11.76 -21.36 16.45
C ARG A 106 -12.95 -22.25 16.82
N GLY A 107 -14.08 -21.62 17.15
CA GLY A 107 -15.34 -22.30 17.38
C GLY A 107 -15.71 -23.08 16.12
N ASN A 108 -15.87 -24.39 16.28
CA ASN A 108 -16.18 -25.34 15.21
C ASN A 108 -17.35 -24.83 14.34
N SER A 109 -17.06 -24.51 13.09
CA SER A 109 -18.07 -24.37 12.05
C SER A 109 -18.67 -25.73 11.74
N GLU A 110 -19.99 -25.80 11.89
CA GLU A 110 -20.85 -26.97 11.72
C GLU A 110 -20.70 -27.65 10.35
N THR A 111 -20.34 -28.93 10.35
CA THR A 111 -20.66 -29.85 9.24
C THR A 111 -21.73 -30.84 9.71
N ARG A 112 -22.94 -30.65 9.17
CA ARG A 112 -24.10 -31.54 9.31
C ARG A 112 -23.83 -32.89 8.63
N HIS A 113 -23.78 -33.97 9.39
CA HIS A 113 -24.21 -35.30 8.90
C HIS A 113 -25.04 -36.01 9.98
N ARG A 114 -26.23 -36.47 9.58
CA ARG A 114 -27.16 -37.27 10.37
C ARG A 114 -26.73 -38.75 10.36
N ALA A 115 -26.67 -39.39 11.53
CA ALA A 115 -27.12 -40.77 11.72
C ALA A 115 -27.37 -41.11 13.23
N SER A 116 -28.61 -41.51 13.50
CA SER A 116 -29.21 -42.33 14.57
C SER A 116 -28.48 -42.74 15.89
N ALA A 117 -29.17 -42.41 16.99
CA ALA A 117 -29.63 -43.25 18.12
C ALA A 117 -28.68 -43.72 19.26
N SER A 118 -28.92 -43.07 20.42
CA SER A 118 -29.03 -43.61 21.80
C SER A 118 -27.78 -43.75 22.69
N PRO A 119 -27.97 -43.63 24.04
CA PRO A 119 -27.12 -42.78 24.87
C PRO A 119 -26.20 -43.58 25.80
N ASP A 120 -25.07 -42.97 26.17
CA ASP A 120 -24.52 -43.14 27.51
C ASP A 120 -23.64 -41.93 27.87
N ILE A 121 -24.16 -41.11 28.78
CA ILE A 121 -23.38 -40.13 29.52
C ILE A 121 -22.57 -40.92 30.55
N ARG A 122 -21.27 -41.03 30.33
CA ARG A 122 -20.30 -41.24 31.40
C ARG A 122 -19.16 -40.26 31.25
N ILE A 123 -19.06 -39.44 32.30
CA ILE A 123 -18.03 -38.44 32.57
C ILE A 123 -16.66 -39.13 32.54
N SER A 124 -15.88 -38.91 31.49
CA SER A 124 -14.45 -39.21 31.48
C SER A 124 -13.67 -37.90 31.57
N SER A 125 -13.15 -37.68 32.78
CA SER A 125 -12.13 -36.70 33.12
C SER A 125 -10.83 -37.03 32.41
N GLU A 126 -10.75 -36.78 31.10
CA GLU A 126 -9.52 -36.91 30.31
C GLU A 126 -9.37 -35.71 29.37
N ARG A 127 -9.03 -34.55 29.94
CA ARG A 127 -8.41 -33.43 29.21
C ARG A 127 -6.93 -33.34 29.53
N THR A 128 -6.26 -34.48 29.61
CA THR A 128 -4.86 -34.53 29.98
C THR A 128 -4.01 -34.70 28.72
N ILE A 129 -3.18 -33.68 28.50
CA ILE A 129 -1.85 -33.74 27.88
C ILE A 129 -1.78 -33.79 26.35
N ILE A 130 -2.05 -32.65 25.73
CA ILE A 130 -1.10 -32.11 24.73
C ILE A 130 -0.67 -30.72 25.23
N ASN A 131 -0.10 -30.65 26.44
CA ASN A 131 0.62 -29.45 26.84
C ASN A 131 2.00 -29.54 26.18
N SER A 132 2.22 -28.74 25.15
CA SER A 132 3.54 -28.61 24.57
C SER A 132 4.50 -28.02 25.61
N ALA A 133 5.81 -28.27 25.47
CA ALA A 133 6.81 -27.64 26.34
C ALA A 133 6.69 -26.10 26.34
N ALA A 134 6.25 -25.52 25.22
CA ALA A 134 5.95 -24.09 25.08
C ALA A 134 4.77 -23.65 25.97
N ASP A 135 3.72 -24.46 26.10
CA ASP A 135 2.59 -24.16 26.97
C ASP A 135 3.00 -24.12 28.45
N THR A 136 3.91 -25.03 28.85
CA THR A 136 4.43 -25.09 30.23
C THR A 136 5.33 -23.89 30.54
N GLU A 137 6.19 -23.46 29.60
CA GLU A 137 6.99 -22.25 29.76
C GLU A 137 6.12 -20.99 29.83
N ARG A 138 5.10 -20.90 28.97
CA ARG A 138 4.14 -19.79 28.99
C ARG A 138 3.44 -19.67 30.34
N GLU A 139 3.00 -20.78 30.94
CA GLU A 139 2.38 -20.81 32.27
C GLU A 139 3.33 -20.29 33.36
N LYS A 140 4.61 -20.70 33.36
CA LYS A 140 5.62 -20.18 34.31
C LYS A 140 5.77 -18.67 34.24
N TRP A 141 5.78 -18.08 33.04
CA TRP A 141 5.87 -16.64 32.88
C TRP A 141 4.60 -15.91 33.33
N ILE A 142 3.43 -16.52 33.16
CA ILE A 142 2.16 -16.00 33.69
C ILE A 142 2.19 -16.03 35.24
N ASP A 143 2.71 -17.09 35.85
CA ASP A 143 2.84 -17.17 37.32
C ASP A 143 3.78 -16.12 37.87
N ARG A 144 4.92 -15.89 37.21
CA ARG A 144 5.85 -14.80 37.55
C ARG A 144 5.20 -13.43 37.40
N PHE A 145 4.45 -13.21 36.33
CA PHE A 145 3.68 -11.98 36.12
C PHE A 145 2.65 -11.76 37.24
N ARG A 146 1.92 -12.81 37.63
CA ARG A 146 0.96 -12.77 38.75
C ARG A 146 1.65 -12.40 40.06
N SER A 147 2.78 -13.04 40.37
CA SER A 147 3.55 -12.77 41.57
C SER A 147 3.95 -11.29 41.66
N LEU A 148 4.52 -10.73 40.60
CA LEU A 148 4.91 -9.32 40.56
C LEU A 148 3.72 -8.37 40.81
N LEU A 149 2.54 -8.71 40.26
CA LEU A 149 1.33 -7.92 40.46
C LEU A 149 0.75 -8.03 41.87
N LEU A 150 0.82 -9.20 42.51
CA LEU A 150 0.37 -9.39 43.91
C LEU A 150 1.12 -8.45 44.87
N TYR A 151 2.39 -8.17 44.59
CA TYR A 151 3.21 -7.23 45.36
C TYR A 151 3.15 -5.79 44.83
N GLY A 152 2.31 -5.49 43.83
CA GLY A 152 2.11 -4.14 43.31
C GLY A 152 3.19 -3.64 42.34
N HIS A 153 4.15 -4.49 41.93
CA HIS A 153 5.23 -4.14 40.99
C HIS A 153 4.75 -4.09 39.54
N LYS A 154 3.86 -3.16 39.21
CA LYS A 154 3.21 -3.07 37.89
C LYS A 154 4.21 -2.87 36.73
N LYS A 155 5.26 -2.08 36.93
CA LYS A 155 6.29 -1.82 35.89
C LYS A 155 7.13 -3.07 35.60
N ASP A 156 7.53 -3.79 36.64
CA ASP A 156 8.33 -5.01 36.48
C ASP A 156 7.50 -6.15 35.89
N ALA A 157 6.23 -6.25 36.28
CA ALA A 157 5.27 -7.18 35.67
C ALA A 157 5.13 -6.89 34.17
N LEU A 158 4.97 -5.62 33.79
CA LEU A 158 4.85 -5.21 32.39
C LEU A 158 6.10 -5.58 31.56
N GLU A 159 7.30 -5.28 32.06
CA GLU A 159 8.54 -5.67 31.40
C GLU A 159 8.72 -7.20 31.31
N CYS A 160 8.31 -7.93 32.35
CA CYS A 160 8.29 -9.40 32.34
C CYS A 160 7.37 -9.94 31.24
N ALA A 161 6.17 -9.38 31.10
CA ALA A 161 5.22 -9.81 30.07
C ALA A 161 5.74 -9.53 28.65
N MET A 162 6.29 -8.34 28.39
CA MET A 162 6.83 -7.98 27.08
C MET A 162 8.02 -8.84 26.66
N LYS A 163 8.93 -9.17 27.59
CA LYS A 163 10.12 -9.98 27.29
C LYS A 163 9.79 -11.44 26.95
N ASN A 164 8.65 -11.94 27.42
CA ASN A 164 8.25 -13.33 27.26
C ASN A 164 7.05 -13.49 26.31
N ASN A 165 6.84 -12.53 25.40
CA ASN A 165 5.77 -12.54 24.40
C ASN A 165 4.34 -12.69 24.98
N LEU A 166 4.12 -12.34 26.24
CA LEU A 166 2.80 -12.32 26.89
C LEU A 166 2.03 -11.04 26.53
N TRP A 167 1.96 -10.71 25.24
CA TRP A 167 1.47 -9.41 24.75
C TRP A 167 0.03 -9.12 25.13
N GLY A 168 -0.86 -10.13 25.19
CA GLY A 168 -2.23 -9.94 25.67
C GLY A 168 -2.30 -9.39 27.11
N HIS A 169 -1.48 -9.94 28.02
CA HIS A 169 -1.39 -9.46 29.40
C HIS A 169 -0.70 -8.08 29.47
N ALA A 170 0.37 -7.88 28.69
CA ALA A 170 1.10 -6.63 28.64
C ALA A 170 0.23 -5.46 28.15
N LEU A 171 -0.47 -5.65 27.02
CA LEU A 171 -1.35 -4.65 26.41
C LEU A 171 -2.54 -4.33 27.33
N PHE A 172 -3.17 -5.35 27.93
CA PHE A 172 -4.25 -5.14 28.88
C PHE A 172 -3.79 -4.29 30.08
N LEU A 173 -2.69 -4.68 30.74
CA LEU A 173 -2.15 -3.93 31.87
C LEU A 173 -1.77 -2.50 31.45
N ALA A 174 -1.06 -2.35 30.34
CA ALA A 174 -0.61 -1.05 29.84
C ALA A 174 -1.78 -0.11 29.51
N SER A 175 -2.90 -0.64 29.00
CA SER A 175 -4.11 0.16 28.70
C SER A 175 -4.75 0.79 29.95
N LYS A 176 -4.46 0.25 31.14
CA LYS A 176 -4.91 0.76 32.44
C LYS A 176 -3.81 1.53 33.19
N MET A 177 -2.67 1.76 32.54
CA MET A 177 -1.59 2.62 33.03
C MET A 177 -1.68 4.00 32.38
N ASP A 178 -0.60 4.78 32.43
CA ASP A 178 -0.53 6.08 31.77
C ASP A 178 -0.36 5.95 30.24
N SER A 179 -0.76 7.00 29.52
CA SER A 179 -0.72 7.05 28.05
C SER A 179 0.68 6.80 27.47
N ARG A 180 1.75 7.27 28.15
CA ARG A 180 3.13 7.08 27.70
C ARG A 180 3.53 5.60 27.81
N THR A 181 3.19 4.94 28.90
CA THR A 181 3.41 3.50 29.07
C THR A 181 2.65 2.70 27.99
N HIS A 182 1.37 3.01 27.78
CA HIS A 182 0.57 2.34 26.75
C HIS A 182 1.18 2.48 25.34
N ALA A 183 1.56 3.70 24.95
CA ALA A 183 2.19 3.96 23.65
C ALA A 183 3.53 3.24 23.48
N ASN A 184 4.34 3.15 24.54
CA ASN A 184 5.60 2.43 24.52
C ASN A 184 5.40 0.92 24.30
N VAL A 185 4.42 0.32 24.97
CA VAL A 185 4.10 -1.11 24.83
C VAL A 185 3.57 -1.41 23.43
N MET A 186 2.66 -0.59 22.89
CA MET A 186 2.19 -0.72 21.51
C MET A 186 3.33 -0.66 20.50
N THR A 187 4.28 0.27 20.69
CA THR A 187 5.48 0.37 19.85
C THR A 187 6.32 -0.90 19.92
N ARG A 188 6.57 -1.42 21.13
CA ARG A 188 7.40 -2.63 21.31
C ARG A 188 6.71 -3.87 20.75
N PHE A 189 5.38 -3.96 20.86
CA PHE A 189 4.58 -5.01 20.23
C PHE A 189 4.73 -4.98 18.71
N ALA A 190 4.47 -3.83 18.07
CA ALA A 190 4.54 -3.69 16.62
C ALA A 190 5.93 -4.00 16.03
N ASN A 191 7.00 -3.71 16.78
CA ASN A 191 8.37 -3.94 16.33
C ASN A 191 8.96 -5.31 16.74
N GLY A 192 8.36 -6.00 17.71
CA GLY A 192 8.94 -7.21 18.31
C GLY A 192 8.09 -8.47 18.13
N ALA A 193 6.78 -8.35 17.95
CA ALA A 193 5.85 -9.47 17.83
C ALA A 193 5.44 -9.77 16.38
N ILE A 194 5.74 -8.85 15.45
CA ILE A 194 5.29 -8.89 14.05
C ILE A 194 6.54 -8.85 13.18
N GLN A 195 6.54 -9.64 12.11
CA GLN A 195 7.62 -9.63 11.14
C GLN A 195 7.76 -8.25 10.50
N MET A 196 8.99 -7.86 10.16
CA MET A 196 9.23 -6.50 9.67
C MET A 196 8.54 -6.24 8.32
N ASN A 197 8.56 -7.22 7.43
CA ASN A 197 7.93 -7.16 6.10
C ASN A 197 6.40 -7.29 6.11
N ASP A 198 5.77 -7.56 7.25
CA ASP A 198 4.31 -7.71 7.32
C ASP A 198 3.63 -6.33 7.17
N PRO A 199 2.66 -6.17 6.24
CA PRO A 199 1.85 -4.95 6.13
C PRO A 199 1.17 -4.54 7.45
N LEU A 200 0.88 -5.47 8.36
CA LEU A 200 0.38 -5.16 9.71
C LEU A 200 1.36 -4.28 10.50
N GLN A 201 2.67 -4.48 10.35
CA GLN A 201 3.66 -3.61 10.98
C GLN A 201 3.52 -2.17 10.44
N THR A 202 3.23 -2.03 9.15
CA THR A 202 3.03 -0.70 8.52
C THR A 202 1.85 0.02 9.15
N LEU A 203 0.73 -0.67 9.31
CA LEU A 203 -0.46 -0.11 9.96
C LEU A 203 -0.16 0.31 11.40
N TYR A 204 0.45 -0.57 12.20
CA TYR A 204 0.65 -0.29 13.62
C TYR A 204 1.67 0.82 13.88
N GLN A 205 2.71 0.94 13.06
CA GLN A 205 3.64 2.07 13.13
C GLN A 205 2.95 3.39 12.78
N LEU A 206 2.09 3.38 11.74
CA LEU A 206 1.31 4.54 11.33
C LEU A 206 0.30 4.97 12.41
N MET A 207 -0.46 4.02 12.96
CA MET A 207 -1.39 4.25 14.07
C MET A 207 -0.68 4.76 15.34
N SER A 208 0.60 4.39 15.52
CA SER A 208 1.45 4.93 16.59
C SER A 208 1.99 6.34 16.30
N GLY A 209 1.57 6.95 15.19
CA GLY A 209 1.99 8.27 14.75
C GLY A 209 3.45 8.33 14.31
N ARG A 210 3.98 7.21 13.80
CA ARG A 210 5.35 7.11 13.29
C ARG A 210 5.32 6.79 11.80
N GLN A 211 6.36 7.22 11.10
CA GLN A 211 6.57 6.80 9.73
C GLN A 211 6.94 5.30 9.71
N PRO A 212 6.24 4.47 8.92
CA PRO A 212 6.53 3.05 8.84
C PRO A 212 7.93 2.78 8.29
N ALA A 213 8.64 1.77 8.81
CA ALA A 213 9.97 1.40 8.33
C ALA A 213 9.93 0.84 6.89
N ALA A 214 8.79 0.28 6.47
CA ALA A 214 8.59 -0.22 5.11
C ALA A 214 8.92 0.84 4.05
N VAL A 215 8.50 2.08 4.27
CA VAL A 215 8.61 3.14 3.24
C VAL A 215 10.05 3.54 2.91
N THR A 216 11.03 3.13 3.71
CA THR A 216 12.46 3.39 3.47
C THR A 216 13.24 2.15 3.02
N CYS A 217 12.64 0.96 3.10
CA CYS A 217 13.35 -0.32 2.92
C CYS A 217 12.67 -1.28 1.94
N VAL A 218 11.51 -0.91 1.38
CA VAL A 218 10.80 -1.70 0.37
C VAL A 218 11.70 -2.03 -0.83
N VAL A 219 11.41 -3.16 -1.48
CA VAL A 219 12.17 -3.69 -2.63
C VAL A 219 13.57 -4.23 -2.28
N ASP A 220 13.96 -4.21 -1.01
CA ASP A 220 15.02 -5.10 -0.53
C ASP A 220 14.46 -6.54 -0.43
N GLU A 221 15.30 -7.57 -0.64
CA GLU A 221 14.90 -8.99 -0.51
C GLU A 221 14.19 -9.32 0.80
N ARG A 222 14.47 -8.54 1.85
CA ARG A 222 13.87 -8.70 3.18
C ARG A 222 12.47 -8.11 3.33
N TRP A 223 12.10 -7.12 2.52
CA TRP A 223 10.84 -6.37 2.67
C TRP A 223 9.79 -6.73 1.61
N GLY A 224 10.22 -7.17 0.42
CA GLY A 224 9.28 -7.61 -0.62
C GLY A 224 8.58 -6.45 -1.35
N ASP A 225 7.36 -6.73 -1.82
CA ASP A 225 6.55 -5.83 -2.64
C ASP A 225 6.09 -4.59 -1.86
N TRP A 226 6.14 -3.42 -2.50
CA TRP A 226 5.72 -2.15 -1.93
C TRP A 226 4.20 -1.96 -1.93
N ARG A 227 3.47 -2.66 -2.82
CA ARG A 227 2.02 -2.43 -3.02
C ARG A 227 1.19 -2.72 -1.78
N PRO A 228 1.37 -3.85 -1.05
CA PRO A 228 0.61 -4.09 0.18
C PRO A 228 0.83 -3.03 1.25
N HIS A 229 2.05 -2.52 1.37
CA HIS A 229 2.37 -1.44 2.31
C HIS A 229 1.67 -0.13 1.94
N LEU A 230 1.67 0.24 0.65
CA LEU A 230 0.93 1.43 0.21
C LEU A 230 -0.58 1.25 0.38
N ALA A 231 -1.12 0.09 0.02
CA ALA A 231 -2.54 -0.24 0.19
C ALA A 231 -2.97 -0.10 1.65
N MET A 232 -2.11 -0.53 2.58
CA MET A 232 -2.35 -0.41 4.01
C MET A 232 -2.43 1.05 4.47
N ILE A 233 -1.52 1.90 4.00
CA ILE A 233 -1.52 3.35 4.33
C ILE A 233 -2.76 4.04 3.73
N LEU A 234 -3.12 3.72 2.49
CA LEU A 234 -4.23 4.38 1.78
C LEU A 234 -5.60 3.99 2.33
N SER A 235 -5.82 2.72 2.65
CA SER A 235 -7.10 2.20 3.15
C SER A 235 -7.32 2.49 4.65
N ASN A 236 -6.25 2.73 5.41
CA ASN A 236 -6.31 2.99 6.86
C ASN A 236 -5.69 4.34 7.22
N GLN A 237 -6.12 5.40 6.54
CA GLN A 237 -5.67 6.76 6.84
C GLN A 237 -5.90 7.10 8.31
N THR A 238 -4.90 7.71 8.91
CA THR A 238 -4.93 8.07 10.32
C THR A 238 -5.53 9.47 10.51
N SER A 239 -5.80 9.86 11.76
CA SER A 239 -6.16 11.25 12.07
C SER A 239 -5.01 12.26 11.82
N ARG A 240 -3.87 11.82 11.26
CA ARG A 240 -2.67 12.62 11.00
C ARG A 240 -2.28 12.53 9.52
N PRO A 241 -3.04 13.17 8.62
CA PRO A 241 -2.83 13.06 7.17
C PRO A 241 -1.44 13.53 6.71
N ASP A 242 -0.77 14.42 7.47
CA ASP A 242 0.60 14.85 7.17
C ASP A 242 1.62 13.71 7.28
N ILE A 243 1.44 12.79 8.25
CA ILE A 243 2.32 11.63 8.41
C ILE A 243 2.05 10.64 7.29
N ASP A 244 0.77 10.41 6.96
CA ASP A 244 0.38 9.50 5.88
C ASP A 244 0.95 9.99 4.55
N ARG A 245 0.73 11.26 4.18
CA ARG A 245 1.27 11.89 2.97
C ARG A 245 2.80 11.86 2.92
N LYS A 246 3.46 12.17 4.04
CA LYS A 246 4.94 12.10 4.13
C LYS A 246 5.44 10.67 3.94
N SER A 247 4.74 9.69 4.51
CA SER A 247 5.07 8.27 4.41
C SER A 247 4.98 7.79 2.97
N ILE A 248 3.88 8.12 2.27
CA ILE A 248 3.70 7.81 0.85
C ILE A 248 4.74 8.53 -0.02
N THR A 249 5.05 9.80 0.27
CA THR A 249 6.10 10.54 -0.47
C THR A 249 7.46 9.88 -0.29
N THR A 250 7.79 9.43 0.92
CA THR A 250 9.07 8.77 1.22
C THR A 250 9.13 7.39 0.56
N LEU A 251 8.01 6.66 0.48
CA LEU A 251 7.92 5.43 -0.30
C LEU A 251 8.26 5.69 -1.77
N GLY A 252 7.70 6.76 -2.34
CA GLY A 252 8.02 7.21 -3.69
C GLY A 252 9.51 7.54 -3.87
N ASP A 253 10.12 8.24 -2.90
CA ASP A 253 11.55 8.58 -2.93
C ASP A 253 12.43 7.31 -2.93
N THR A 254 12.09 6.32 -2.10
CA THR A 254 12.80 5.04 -2.05
C THR A 254 12.69 4.29 -3.38
N LEU A 255 11.49 4.22 -3.97
CA LEU A 255 11.25 3.58 -5.27
C LEU A 255 12.00 4.29 -6.40
N ALA A 256 12.00 5.61 -6.41
CA ALA A 256 12.75 6.41 -7.38
C ALA A 256 14.26 6.16 -7.27
N ALA A 257 14.81 6.11 -6.05
CA ALA A 257 16.23 5.81 -5.82
C ALA A 257 16.64 4.41 -6.29
N LYS A 258 15.69 3.46 -6.33
CA LYS A 258 15.88 2.09 -6.82
C LYS A 258 15.61 1.95 -8.34
N GLY A 259 15.19 3.01 -9.02
CA GLY A 259 14.93 3.02 -10.47
C GLY A 259 13.50 2.67 -10.88
N TYR A 260 12.56 2.52 -9.94
CA TYR A 260 11.15 2.26 -10.22
C TYR A 260 10.39 3.57 -10.45
N LEU A 261 10.57 4.13 -11.65
CA LEU A 261 10.02 5.45 -12.02
C LEU A 261 8.49 5.49 -11.88
N HIS A 262 7.78 4.52 -12.47
CA HIS A 262 6.31 4.53 -12.50
C HIS A 262 5.73 4.29 -11.10
N ALA A 263 6.32 3.37 -10.33
CA ALA A 263 5.95 3.13 -8.93
C ALA A 263 6.13 4.40 -8.08
N SER A 264 7.24 5.13 -8.28
CA SER A 264 7.49 6.39 -7.57
C SER A 264 6.46 7.47 -7.93
N HIS A 265 6.14 7.61 -9.22
CA HIS A 265 5.15 8.57 -9.70
C HIS A 265 3.75 8.22 -9.17
N PHE A 266 3.39 6.94 -9.14
CA PHE A 266 2.15 6.49 -8.52
C PHE A 266 2.07 6.93 -7.05
N CYS A 267 3.14 6.72 -6.27
CA CYS A 267 3.20 7.19 -4.89
C CYS A 267 3.05 8.71 -4.79
N TYR A 268 3.70 9.49 -5.66
CA TYR A 268 3.57 10.95 -5.68
C TYR A 268 2.15 11.43 -6.02
N LEU A 269 1.45 10.74 -6.93
CA LEU A 269 0.04 10.99 -7.21
C LEU A 269 -0.84 10.71 -5.98
N MET A 270 -0.60 9.58 -5.31
CA MET A 270 -1.34 9.20 -4.10
C MET A 270 -1.09 10.16 -2.92
N ALA A 271 0.13 10.69 -2.82
CA ALA A 271 0.50 11.72 -1.85
C ALA A 271 0.06 13.14 -2.27
N GLN A 272 -0.59 13.31 -3.43
CA GLN A 272 -0.99 14.60 -3.97
C GLN A 272 0.19 15.60 -4.04
N VAL A 273 1.36 15.11 -4.47
CA VAL A 273 2.54 15.96 -4.66
C VAL A 273 2.29 16.91 -5.84
N ASN A 274 2.62 18.18 -5.65
CA ASN A 274 2.46 19.19 -6.69
C ASN A 274 3.35 18.88 -7.90
N PHE A 275 2.79 19.06 -9.10
CA PHE A 275 3.53 19.06 -10.35
C PHE A 275 4.46 20.27 -10.39
N GLY A 276 5.75 20.02 -10.63
CA GLY A 276 6.79 21.04 -10.71
C GLY A 276 7.15 21.40 -12.15
N SER A 277 8.21 22.19 -12.31
CA SER A 277 8.78 22.56 -13.61
C SER A 277 9.97 21.66 -13.98
N TYR A 278 10.15 21.40 -15.28
CA TYR A 278 11.28 20.65 -15.86
C TYR A 278 12.66 21.18 -15.42
N ILE A 279 12.77 22.52 -15.29
CA ILE A 279 14.03 23.18 -14.94
C ILE A 279 14.44 22.87 -13.49
N ARG A 280 13.47 22.62 -12.61
CA ARG A 280 13.71 22.39 -11.18
C ARG A 280 14.00 20.92 -10.93
N LYS A 281 15.28 20.56 -10.75
CA LYS A 281 15.72 19.19 -10.48
C LYS A 281 15.21 18.60 -9.16
N THR A 282 14.82 19.44 -8.19
CA THR A 282 14.20 19.00 -6.92
C THR A 282 12.72 18.64 -7.06
N SER A 283 12.10 18.84 -8.23
CA SER A 283 10.73 18.38 -8.49
C SER A 283 10.66 16.85 -8.37
N LYS A 284 9.58 16.32 -7.81
CA LYS A 284 9.35 14.87 -7.72
C LYS A 284 8.50 14.35 -8.88
N LEU A 285 7.65 15.23 -9.44
CA LEU A 285 6.73 14.91 -10.52
C LEU A 285 6.60 16.13 -11.44
N VAL A 286 6.74 15.93 -12.75
CA VAL A 286 6.57 16.96 -13.79
C VAL A 286 5.67 16.45 -14.90
N LEU A 287 6.03 15.32 -15.53
CA LEU A 287 5.13 14.54 -16.37
C LEU A 287 5.01 13.14 -15.78
N ILE A 288 3.80 12.58 -15.82
CA ILE A 288 3.56 11.21 -15.38
C ILE A 288 4.26 10.24 -16.34
N GLY A 289 4.93 9.21 -15.82
CA GLY A 289 5.67 8.23 -16.62
C GLY A 289 7.02 8.69 -17.20
N SER A 290 7.49 9.92 -16.93
CA SER A 290 8.75 10.41 -17.49
C SER A 290 9.61 11.21 -16.51
N SER A 291 10.93 10.99 -16.55
CA SER A 291 11.89 11.60 -15.62
C SER A 291 12.38 12.95 -16.15
N HIS A 292 12.13 14.04 -15.41
CA HIS A 292 12.66 15.39 -15.72
C HIS A 292 14.18 15.51 -15.52
N ASN A 293 14.83 14.46 -15.04
CA ASN A 293 16.28 14.37 -15.00
C ASN A 293 16.88 13.99 -16.36
N SER A 294 16.09 13.41 -17.26
CA SER A 294 16.50 13.05 -18.62
C SER A 294 16.53 14.27 -19.56
N PRO A 295 17.24 14.15 -20.71
CA PRO A 295 17.20 15.15 -21.78
C PRO A 295 15.76 15.41 -22.25
N LEU A 296 15.51 16.60 -22.81
CA LEU A 296 14.16 17.03 -23.19
C LEU A 296 13.49 16.05 -24.17
N GLN A 297 14.25 15.47 -25.11
CA GLN A 297 13.70 14.50 -26.08
C GLN A 297 13.20 13.20 -25.44
N GLU A 298 13.85 12.73 -24.37
CA GLU A 298 13.42 11.54 -23.62
C GLU A 298 12.35 11.90 -22.59
N PHE A 299 12.37 13.13 -22.10
CA PHE A 299 11.42 13.60 -21.11
C PHE A 299 10.02 13.85 -21.71
N ALA A 300 9.96 14.64 -22.78
CA ALA A 300 8.72 15.13 -23.38
C ALA A 300 8.19 14.18 -24.47
N VAL A 301 8.03 12.90 -24.12
CA VAL A 301 7.45 11.88 -24.99
C VAL A 301 5.93 11.96 -25.00
N ASN A 302 5.31 11.57 -26.13
CA ASN A 302 3.85 11.55 -26.30
C ASN A 302 3.14 10.86 -25.14
N ASP A 303 3.62 9.68 -24.74
CA ASP A 303 3.03 8.90 -23.64
C ASP A 303 2.94 9.69 -22.35
N ALA A 304 3.99 10.43 -22.00
CA ALA A 304 4.05 11.17 -20.74
C ALA A 304 3.15 12.41 -20.76
N ILE A 305 3.08 13.09 -21.91
CA ILE A 305 2.20 14.23 -22.14
C ILE A 305 0.74 13.77 -22.08
N GLN A 306 0.39 12.74 -22.84
CA GLN A 306 -0.95 12.14 -22.89
C GLN A 306 -1.38 11.62 -21.51
N CYS A 307 -0.49 10.91 -20.80
CA CYS A 307 -0.78 10.40 -19.46
C CYS A 307 -1.07 11.55 -18.47
N THR A 308 -0.30 12.64 -18.54
CA THR A 308 -0.50 13.82 -17.69
C THR A 308 -1.78 14.57 -18.03
N GLU A 309 -2.10 14.71 -19.32
CA GLU A 309 -3.36 15.32 -19.78
C GLU A 309 -4.59 14.49 -19.35
N VAL A 310 -4.52 13.16 -19.46
CA VAL A 310 -5.57 12.26 -18.99
C VAL A 310 -5.78 12.39 -17.48
N TYR A 311 -4.71 12.54 -16.70
CA TYR A 311 -4.81 12.78 -15.27
C TYR A 311 -5.49 14.13 -14.95
N GLU A 312 -5.11 15.21 -15.63
CA GLU A 312 -5.75 16.51 -15.48
C GLU A 312 -7.24 16.45 -15.83
N TYR A 313 -7.58 15.81 -16.95
CA TYR A 313 -8.96 15.57 -17.36
C TYR A 313 -9.72 14.79 -16.29
N ALA A 314 -9.18 13.68 -15.82
CA ALA A 314 -9.83 12.81 -14.84
C ALA A 314 -10.12 13.54 -13.52
N GLN A 315 -9.17 14.35 -13.02
CA GLN A 315 -9.36 15.19 -11.84
C GLN A 315 -10.40 16.29 -12.07
N SER A 316 -10.41 16.89 -13.28
CA SER A 316 -11.37 17.95 -13.62
C SER A 316 -12.83 17.48 -13.56
N LEU A 317 -13.09 16.19 -13.76
CA LEU A 317 -14.43 15.59 -13.68
C LEU A 317 -15.05 15.75 -12.27
N GLY A 318 -14.21 15.68 -11.23
CA GLY A 318 -14.63 15.84 -9.83
C GLY A 318 -14.46 17.28 -9.33
N ASN A 319 -13.44 17.97 -9.81
CA ASN A 319 -13.18 19.38 -9.49
C ASN A 319 -13.06 20.22 -10.77
N PRO A 320 -14.13 20.93 -11.17
CA PRO A 320 -14.15 21.78 -12.36
C PRO A 320 -13.01 22.80 -12.51
N ALA A 321 -12.42 23.24 -11.39
CA ALA A 321 -11.35 24.23 -11.35
C ALA A 321 -9.96 23.60 -11.28
N PHE A 322 -9.85 22.27 -11.29
CA PHE A 322 -8.57 21.59 -11.30
C PHE A 322 -7.83 21.88 -12.60
N CYS A 323 -6.56 22.29 -12.46
CA CYS A 323 -5.62 22.48 -13.55
C CYS A 323 -4.20 22.22 -13.03
N LEU A 324 -3.28 21.96 -13.96
CA LEU A 324 -1.86 21.77 -13.72
C LEU A 324 -1.09 22.96 -14.32
N PRO A 325 -0.81 24.03 -13.55
CA PRO A 325 -0.23 25.26 -14.12
C PRO A 325 1.16 25.09 -14.75
N HIS A 326 1.94 24.11 -14.28
CA HIS A 326 3.28 23.84 -14.84
C HIS A 326 3.24 22.90 -16.05
N PHE A 327 2.07 22.32 -16.36
CA PHE A 327 1.86 21.49 -17.55
C PHE A 327 1.43 22.33 -18.76
N GLN A 328 0.68 23.42 -18.52
CA GLN A 328 0.28 24.43 -19.51
C GLN A 328 1.48 25.25 -20.01
#